data_AF-A0A1Y2CNJ8-F1
#
_entry.id   AF-A0A1Y2CNJ8-F1
#
_cell.length_a   1.000
_cell.length_b   1.000
_cell.length_c   1.000
_cell.angle_alpha   90.00
_cell.angle_beta   90.00
_cell.angle_gamma   90.00
#
_symmetry.space_group_name_H-M   'P 1'
#
loop_
_entity.id
_entity.type
_entity.pdbx_description
1 polymer ?
#
loop_
_entity_poly.entity_id
_entity_poly.type
_entity_poly.pdbx_seq_one_letter_code
_entity_poly.pdbx_strand_id
1 'polypeptide(L)'
;MCFSGVRQKRVLLLLLLAATLSTLLFFTPKQTIDRPRVSSGLGLSPEVLAEWLLLNGNKCDADITVYDQIARDLAPWKAKGYIDSKELASDKLDLAKDKIVEYNNGQFSNYPKEAEELFDGIAPLLKKANTKQFLFIINGFDEPRIVKADPGYKSPYKDTNDVFKMSDCYRTHYDSVLPNGQNLFSGNKTIRSLHGFFMKPDTFGTLNADIPIFSQAKHNCNLDILIPLKYHIEVAHDGVNDVIPWSEKLPAFFWRGSTTGGSYRVGDPWPKYHRTRLIDWAQQYELKHPGSTFDGGDPRHVNWPSKSDRLKIDVGFCWLAQHDSDTGSEIQFKYGLKHSLNFEETQRYKYLLVVDGNTWPSRLQAYLYTLEYLQTFTIGD
;
A
#
# COMPACT_ATOMS: atom_id res chain seq x y z
N MET A 1 -18.28 17.41 -36.54
CA MET A 1 -18.38 18.62 -35.70
C MET A 1 -18.68 18.20 -34.27
N CYS A 2 -17.73 18.30 -33.35
CA CYS A 2 -18.02 18.25 -31.91
C CYS A 2 -17.72 19.63 -31.33
N PHE A 3 -18.80 20.36 -31.08
CA PHE A 3 -18.78 21.70 -30.50
C PHE A 3 -18.38 21.64 -29.01
N SER A 4 -17.53 22.62 -28.66
CA SER A 4 -17.37 23.31 -27.36
C SER A 4 -17.70 22.57 -26.05
N GLY A 5 -16.67 22.46 -25.19
CA GLY A 5 -16.89 22.69 -23.74
C GLY A 5 -16.57 21.56 -22.77
N VAL A 6 -15.47 20.82 -22.90
CA VAL A 6 -14.95 19.99 -21.77
C VAL A 6 -13.42 20.05 -21.78
N ARG A 7 -12.85 21.06 -21.09
CA ARG A 7 -11.42 21.16 -20.82
C ARG A 7 -11.09 20.34 -19.55
N GLN A 8 -9.98 19.61 -19.61
CA GLN A 8 -9.26 18.88 -18.52
C GLN A 8 -9.76 17.50 -18.01
N LYS A 9 -11.00 17.05 -18.21
CA LYS A 9 -11.47 15.77 -17.61
C LYS A 9 -10.96 14.46 -18.25
N ARG A 10 -10.33 14.51 -19.43
CA ARG A 10 -10.15 13.33 -20.30
C ARG A 10 -8.81 12.61 -20.20
N VAL A 11 -7.87 13.15 -19.43
CA VAL A 11 -6.46 12.76 -19.53
C VAL A 11 -5.96 12.01 -18.30
N LEU A 12 -6.42 12.40 -17.12
CA LEU A 12 -6.21 11.66 -15.87
C LEU A 12 -6.77 10.23 -15.93
N LEU A 13 -7.81 10.04 -16.76
CA LEU A 13 -8.51 8.78 -16.98
C LEU A 13 -7.63 7.74 -17.69
N LEU A 14 -6.84 8.18 -18.68
CA LEU A 14 -5.99 7.31 -19.49
C LEU A 14 -4.71 6.90 -18.75
N LEU A 15 -4.16 7.81 -17.94
CA LEU A 15 -3.06 7.52 -17.02
C LEU A 15 -3.41 6.37 -16.06
N LEU A 16 -4.58 6.46 -15.44
CA LEU A 16 -5.01 5.54 -14.39
C LEU A 16 -5.47 4.21 -14.96
N LEU A 17 -6.16 4.19 -16.10
CA LEU A 17 -6.54 2.94 -16.77
C LEU A 17 -5.31 2.13 -17.20
N ALA A 18 -4.28 2.78 -17.74
CA ALA A 18 -3.05 2.10 -18.12
C ALA A 18 -2.21 1.68 -16.89
N ALA A 19 -2.26 2.44 -15.78
CA ALA A 19 -1.61 2.07 -14.52
C ALA A 19 -2.29 0.88 -13.81
N THR A 20 -3.62 0.75 -13.92
CA THR A 20 -4.36 -0.34 -13.26
C THR A 20 -4.38 -1.66 -14.03
N LEU A 21 -3.99 -1.68 -15.30
CA LEU A 21 -3.88 -2.94 -16.05
C LEU A 21 -2.66 -3.78 -15.69
N SER A 22 -1.71 -3.23 -14.91
CA SER A 22 -0.65 -4.02 -14.25
C SER A 22 -1.11 -4.68 -12.94
N THR A 23 -2.23 -4.23 -12.36
CA THR A 23 -2.78 -4.75 -11.09
C THR A 23 -4.09 -5.52 -11.24
N LEU A 24 -4.66 -5.57 -12.46
CA LEU A 24 -5.90 -6.26 -12.79
C LEU A 24 -5.73 -7.17 -14.02
N LEU A 25 -4.78 -8.09 -13.95
CA LEU A 25 -4.90 -9.36 -14.68
C LEU A 25 -5.47 -10.39 -13.71
N PHE A 26 -6.79 -10.43 -13.62
CA PHE A 26 -7.50 -11.55 -12.99
C PHE A 26 -7.18 -12.85 -13.74
N PHE A 27 -6.65 -13.83 -13.00
CA PHE A 27 -7.02 -15.25 -13.03
C PHE A 27 -7.65 -15.77 -14.33
N THR A 28 -6.87 -16.49 -15.14
CA THR A 28 -7.30 -17.81 -15.65
C THR A 28 -6.07 -18.71 -15.85
N PRO A 29 -6.07 -19.95 -15.33
CA PRO A 29 -5.00 -20.90 -15.58
C PRO A 29 -5.02 -21.34 -17.05
N LYS A 30 -3.87 -21.28 -17.70
CA LYS A 30 -3.62 -21.98 -18.96
C LYS A 30 -3.73 -23.48 -18.70
N GLN A 31 -4.91 -24.05 -18.91
CA GLN A 31 -5.04 -25.49 -19.16
C GLN A 31 -4.54 -25.78 -20.57
N THR A 32 -3.41 -26.47 -20.67
CA THR A 32 -3.12 -27.35 -21.81
C THR A 32 -3.80 -28.69 -21.55
N ILE A 33 -4.86 -29.00 -22.31
CA ILE A 33 -5.27 -30.32 -22.85
C ILE A 33 -6.40 -30.06 -23.89
N ASP A 34 -6.41 -30.85 -24.96
CA ASP A 34 -7.06 -30.68 -26.27
C ASP A 34 -8.57 -30.30 -26.39
N ARG A 35 -8.83 -29.25 -27.21
CA ARG A 35 -9.97 -28.90 -28.13
C ARG A 35 -11.44 -28.78 -27.61
N PRO A 36 -12.37 -28.06 -28.31
CA PRO A 36 -12.25 -27.06 -29.39
C PRO A 36 -12.80 -25.65 -29.03
N ARG A 37 -12.46 -24.65 -29.85
CA ARG A 37 -12.87 -23.23 -29.77
C ARG A 37 -14.38 -23.01 -29.61
N VAL A 38 -14.76 -22.25 -28.57
CA VAL A 38 -15.80 -21.19 -28.62
C VAL A 38 -15.32 -20.01 -27.78
N SER A 39 -15.62 -18.81 -28.25
CA SER A 39 -15.14 -17.48 -27.92
C SER A 39 -15.45 -16.95 -26.50
N SER A 40 -14.64 -15.95 -26.14
CA SER A 40 -14.88 -14.82 -25.21
C SER A 40 -14.57 -14.99 -23.71
N GLY A 41 -13.48 -14.33 -23.31
CA GLY A 41 -13.09 -13.99 -21.93
C GLY A 41 -11.83 -13.13 -22.02
N LEU A 42 -11.95 -11.82 -21.76
CA LEU A 42 -11.01 -10.75 -22.10
C LEU A 42 -9.66 -10.86 -21.36
N GLY A 43 -8.76 -11.72 -21.82
CA GLY A 43 -7.32 -11.54 -21.64
C GLY A 43 -6.79 -10.66 -22.78
N LEU A 44 -6.79 -9.34 -22.61
CA LEU A 44 -6.30 -8.43 -23.63
C LEU A 44 -4.76 -8.43 -23.60
N SER A 45 -4.10 -8.84 -24.70
CA SER A 45 -2.66 -8.59 -24.86
C SER A 45 -2.41 -7.07 -24.86
N PRO A 46 -1.18 -6.59 -24.59
CA PRO A 46 -0.84 -5.17 -24.69
C PRO A 46 -1.25 -4.54 -26.03
N GLU A 47 -1.20 -5.29 -27.14
CA GLU A 47 -1.70 -4.82 -28.42
C GLU A 47 -3.23 -4.67 -28.45
N VAL A 48 -3.98 -5.65 -27.92
CA VAL A 48 -5.45 -5.58 -27.89
C VAL A 48 -5.96 -4.54 -26.88
N LEU A 49 -5.23 -4.29 -25.79
CA LEU A 49 -5.51 -3.19 -24.88
C LEU A 49 -5.26 -1.83 -25.54
N ALA A 50 -4.14 -1.68 -26.25
CA ALA A 50 -3.88 -0.48 -27.03
C ALA A 50 -4.96 -0.27 -28.10
N GLU A 51 -5.42 -1.35 -28.74
CA GLU A 51 -6.53 -1.34 -29.70
C GLU A 51 -7.88 -0.98 -29.04
N TRP A 52 -8.16 -1.48 -27.84
CA TRP A 52 -9.34 -1.14 -27.05
C TRP A 52 -9.35 0.34 -26.61
N LEU A 53 -8.20 0.86 -26.17
CA LEU A 53 -8.02 2.28 -25.83
C LEU A 53 -8.17 3.19 -27.06
N LEU A 54 -7.80 2.72 -28.26
CA LEU A 54 -7.99 3.45 -29.51
C LEU A 54 -9.43 3.43 -30.01
N LEU A 55 -10.09 2.27 -29.90
CA LEU A 55 -11.49 2.09 -30.29
C LEU A 55 -12.43 2.89 -29.40
N ASN A 56 -12.12 3.00 -28.10
CA ASN A 56 -12.87 3.81 -27.14
C ASN A 56 -12.34 5.24 -26.98
N GLY A 57 -11.10 5.54 -27.38
CA GLY A 57 -10.61 6.92 -27.46
C GLY A 57 -11.47 7.80 -28.39
N ASN A 58 -12.10 7.19 -29.39
CA ASN A 58 -13.06 7.84 -30.29
C ASN A 58 -14.52 7.81 -29.78
N LYS A 59 -14.85 6.96 -28.80
CA LYS A 59 -16.15 6.90 -28.11
C LYS A 59 -15.94 7.30 -26.65
N CYS A 60 -16.05 8.60 -26.38
CA CYS A 60 -15.60 9.31 -25.18
C CYS A 60 -16.07 8.85 -23.78
N ASP A 61 -16.68 7.67 -23.61
CA ASP A 61 -17.13 7.13 -22.32
C ASP A 61 -16.53 5.74 -22.09
N ALA A 62 -15.29 5.70 -21.61
CA ALA A 62 -14.81 4.54 -20.87
C ALA A 62 -15.55 4.55 -19.52
N ASP A 63 -16.45 3.58 -19.32
CA ASP A 63 -17.13 3.39 -18.04
C ASP A 63 -16.13 2.92 -16.99
N ILE A 64 -15.60 3.88 -16.22
CA ILE A 64 -14.66 3.56 -15.15
C ILE A 64 -15.31 2.90 -13.94
N THR A 65 -16.65 2.81 -13.89
CA THR A 65 -17.31 2.09 -12.79
C THR A 65 -16.97 0.61 -12.79
N VAL A 66 -16.49 0.07 -13.92
CA VAL A 66 -15.86 -1.26 -14.01
C VAL A 66 -14.59 -1.35 -13.14
N TYR A 67 -13.95 -0.22 -12.85
CA TYR A 67 -12.78 -0.07 -11.98
C TYR A 67 -13.14 0.71 -10.72
N ASP A 68 -13.88 0.04 -9.85
CA ASP A 68 -14.37 0.49 -8.56
C ASP A 68 -13.47 1.48 -7.80
N GLN A 69 -12.20 1.15 -7.59
CA GLN A 69 -11.28 1.99 -6.81
C GLN A 69 -10.96 3.31 -7.52
N ILE A 70 -10.67 3.26 -8.83
CA ILE A 70 -10.39 4.45 -9.64
C ILE A 70 -11.62 5.34 -9.68
N ALA A 71 -12.81 4.75 -9.87
CA ALA A 71 -14.07 5.48 -9.90
C ALA A 71 -14.32 6.23 -8.59
N ARG A 72 -14.13 5.56 -7.45
CA ARG A 72 -14.26 6.17 -6.12
C ARG A 72 -13.28 7.32 -5.92
N ASP A 73 -12.01 7.12 -6.26
CA ASP A 73 -10.95 8.11 -6.01
C ASP A 73 -11.09 9.36 -6.88
N LEU A 74 -11.58 9.18 -8.11
CA LEU A 74 -11.79 10.28 -9.04
C LEU A 74 -13.14 10.99 -8.86
N ALA A 75 -14.12 10.38 -8.20
CA ALA A 75 -15.47 10.93 -8.09
C ALA A 75 -15.51 12.36 -7.51
N PRO A 76 -14.81 12.70 -6.41
CA PRO A 76 -14.80 14.06 -5.87
C PRO A 76 -14.29 15.09 -6.88
N TRP A 77 -13.23 14.73 -7.62
CA TRP A 77 -12.57 15.60 -8.59
C TRP A 77 -13.40 15.76 -9.87
N LYS A 78 -14.07 14.69 -10.31
CA LYS A 78 -15.03 14.73 -11.43
C LYS A 78 -16.22 15.64 -11.13
N ALA A 79 -16.72 15.60 -9.89
CA ALA A 79 -17.81 16.46 -9.41
C ALA A 79 -17.35 17.93 -9.33
N LYS A 80 -16.14 18.19 -8.82
CA LYS A 80 -15.54 19.54 -8.77
C LYS A 80 -15.38 20.16 -10.16
N GLY A 81 -15.06 19.35 -11.18
CA GLY A 81 -15.09 19.80 -12.56
C GLY A 81 -13.72 20.21 -13.08
N TYR A 82 -13.45 21.52 -13.06
CA TYR A 82 -12.18 22.12 -13.47
C TYR A 82 -11.29 22.34 -12.25
N ILE A 83 -9.98 22.13 -12.40
CA ILE A 83 -8.99 22.33 -11.34
C ILE A 83 -7.96 23.30 -11.90
N ASP A 84 -7.87 24.49 -11.32
CA ASP A 84 -6.91 25.50 -11.78
C ASP A 84 -5.49 25.00 -11.54
N SER A 85 -4.63 25.08 -12.55
CA SER A 85 -3.21 24.74 -12.42
C SER A 85 -2.51 25.56 -11.34
N LYS A 86 -3.02 26.76 -11.01
CA LYS A 86 -2.52 27.56 -9.89
C LYS A 86 -2.81 26.92 -8.53
N GLU A 87 -3.89 26.14 -8.40
CA GLU A 87 -4.18 25.35 -7.19
C GLU A 87 -3.14 24.24 -7.01
N LEU A 88 -2.57 23.71 -8.10
CA LEU A 88 -1.52 22.68 -8.05
C LEU A 88 -0.17 23.23 -7.58
N ALA A 89 0.06 24.53 -7.71
CA ALA A 89 1.24 25.22 -7.21
C ALA A 89 1.02 25.79 -5.78
N SER A 90 0.12 25.18 -4.99
CA SER A 90 -0.19 25.70 -3.66
C SER A 90 1.05 25.75 -2.79
N ASP A 91 1.17 26.83 -2.01
CA ASP A 91 2.11 26.99 -0.90
C ASP A 91 2.00 25.91 0.18
N LYS A 92 0.94 25.09 0.13
CA LYS A 92 0.72 23.96 1.04
C LYS A 92 1.49 22.69 0.67
N LEU A 93 2.05 22.61 -0.55
CA LEU A 93 2.83 21.45 -0.97
C LEU A 93 4.28 21.57 -0.49
N ASP A 94 4.87 20.43 -0.12
CA ASP A 94 6.30 20.36 0.15
C ASP A 94 7.00 19.94 -1.14
N LEU A 95 7.35 20.92 -1.98
CA LEU A 95 7.96 20.67 -3.29
C LEU A 95 9.36 20.03 -3.22
N ALA A 96 9.98 19.94 -2.02
CA ALA A 96 11.19 19.13 -1.86
C ALA A 96 10.87 17.64 -2.06
N LYS A 97 9.70 17.20 -1.60
CA LYS A 97 9.23 15.82 -1.66
C LYS A 97 8.20 15.61 -2.77
N ASP A 98 7.16 16.42 -2.79
CA ASP A 98 6.09 16.37 -3.78
C ASP A 98 6.57 16.76 -5.18
N LYS A 99 6.00 16.09 -6.17
CA LYS A 99 6.38 16.27 -7.57
C LYS A 99 5.16 16.67 -8.40
N ILE A 100 5.23 17.88 -8.97
CA ILE A 100 4.28 18.31 -10.00
C ILE A 100 4.76 17.72 -11.32
N VAL A 101 4.16 16.60 -11.70
CA VAL A 101 4.48 15.87 -12.91
C VAL A 101 3.79 16.53 -14.08
N GLU A 102 4.55 16.74 -15.15
CA GLU A 102 4.04 17.23 -16.41
C GLU A 102 4.08 16.13 -17.47
N TYR A 103 3.00 16.01 -18.23
CA TYR A 103 3.01 15.29 -19.47
C TYR A 103 2.88 16.27 -20.63
N ASN A 104 3.82 16.19 -21.57
CA ASN A 104 3.82 17.00 -22.78
C ASN A 104 4.34 16.19 -23.97
N ASN A 105 3.55 16.15 -25.05
CA ASN A 105 3.92 15.54 -26.33
C ASN A 105 4.51 14.10 -26.24
N GLY A 106 3.93 13.25 -25.40
CA GLY A 106 4.36 11.86 -25.25
C GLY A 106 5.54 11.67 -24.30
N GLN A 107 5.87 12.65 -23.48
CA GLN A 107 6.92 12.56 -22.46
C GLN A 107 6.39 13.04 -21.11
N PHE A 108 6.79 12.34 -20.05
CA PHE A 108 6.64 12.81 -18.68
C PHE A 108 7.91 13.52 -18.22
N SER A 109 7.77 14.48 -17.33
CA SER A 109 8.89 15.16 -16.66
C SER A 109 8.58 15.42 -15.19
N ASN A 110 9.64 15.66 -14.40
CA ASN A 110 9.57 15.98 -12.98
C ASN A 110 8.77 14.97 -12.14
N TYR A 111 9.08 13.68 -12.28
CA TYR A 111 8.48 12.59 -11.50
C TYR A 111 9.52 11.86 -10.65
N PRO A 112 9.13 11.18 -9.56
CA PRO A 112 10.05 10.39 -8.75
C PRO A 112 10.47 9.11 -9.49
N LYS A 113 11.70 8.64 -9.25
CA LYS A 113 12.24 7.45 -9.94
C LYS A 113 11.36 6.22 -9.78
N GLU A 114 10.67 6.12 -8.65
CA GLU A 114 9.72 5.07 -8.32
C GLU A 114 8.49 5.04 -9.26
N ALA A 115 8.26 6.08 -10.06
CA ALA A 115 7.19 6.11 -11.06
C ALA A 115 7.69 5.95 -12.51
N GLU A 116 8.99 5.78 -12.72
CA GLU A 116 9.63 5.71 -14.05
C GLU A 116 9.03 4.59 -14.91
N GLU A 117 9.01 3.37 -14.40
CA GLU A 117 8.47 2.20 -15.11
C GLU A 117 7.00 2.38 -15.50
N LEU A 118 6.20 2.97 -14.61
CA LEU A 118 4.81 3.30 -14.92
C LEU A 118 4.73 4.29 -16.09
N PHE A 119 5.50 5.37 -16.03
CA PHE A 119 5.42 6.45 -17.00
C PHE A 119 5.99 6.08 -18.36
N ASP A 120 7.06 5.29 -18.40
CA ASP A 120 7.59 4.71 -19.64
C ASP A 120 6.57 3.76 -20.30
N GLY A 121 5.86 2.96 -19.50
CA GLY A 121 4.82 2.06 -20.00
C GLY A 121 3.62 2.79 -20.61
N ILE A 122 3.17 3.90 -20.00
CA ILE A 122 1.93 4.58 -20.42
C ILE A 122 2.16 5.73 -21.41
N ALA A 123 3.35 6.33 -21.46
CA ALA A 123 3.63 7.47 -22.35
C ALA A 123 3.36 7.19 -23.85
N PRO A 124 3.74 6.02 -24.42
CA PRO A 124 3.44 5.69 -25.81
C PRO A 124 1.93 5.60 -26.09
N LEU A 125 1.16 5.07 -25.13
CA LEU A 125 -0.29 4.94 -25.23
C LEU A 125 -0.96 6.32 -25.26
N LEU A 126 -0.54 7.21 -24.36
CA LEU A 126 -1.05 8.58 -24.32
C LEU A 126 -0.70 9.38 -25.58
N LYS A 127 0.50 9.19 -26.12
CA LYS A 127 0.94 9.81 -27.37
C LYS A 127 0.06 9.34 -28.53
N LYS A 128 -0.16 8.02 -28.65
CA LYS A 128 -1.01 7.42 -29.69
C LYS A 128 -2.47 7.89 -29.60
N ALA A 129 -2.96 8.13 -28.39
CA ALA A 129 -4.29 8.67 -28.13
C ALA A 129 -4.41 10.20 -28.36
N ASN A 130 -3.35 10.87 -28.84
CA ASN A 130 -3.30 12.33 -29.02
C ASN A 130 -3.70 13.11 -27.75
N THR A 131 -3.21 12.61 -26.61
CA THR A 131 -3.50 13.17 -25.29
C THR A 131 -2.94 14.57 -25.17
N LYS A 132 -3.76 15.53 -24.73
CA LYS A 132 -3.34 16.92 -24.48
C LYS A 132 -2.38 17.00 -23.30
N GLN A 133 -1.58 18.06 -23.24
CA GLN A 133 -0.75 18.38 -22.08
C GLN A 133 -1.58 18.50 -20.79
N PHE A 134 -1.02 18.04 -19.67
CA PHE A 134 -1.63 18.13 -18.36
C PHE A 134 -0.58 18.06 -17.23
N LEU A 135 -1.03 18.41 -16.03
CA LEU A 135 -0.25 18.41 -14.80
C LEU A 135 -0.98 17.62 -13.72
N PHE A 136 -0.24 16.95 -12.85
CA PHE A 136 -0.77 16.31 -11.65
C PHE A 136 0.33 16.24 -10.57
N ILE A 137 -0.06 15.98 -9.33
CA ILE A 137 0.88 15.92 -8.20
C ILE A 137 1.05 14.47 -7.78
N ILE A 138 2.30 14.04 -7.61
CA ILE A 138 2.65 12.80 -6.91
C ILE A 138 3.19 13.16 -5.54
N ASN A 139 2.62 12.51 -4.53
CA ASN A 139 3.05 12.58 -3.15
C ASN A 139 4.44 11.96 -3.00
N GLY A 140 5.38 12.71 -2.41
CA GLY A 140 6.73 12.23 -2.13
C GLY A 140 6.91 11.59 -0.75
N PHE A 141 5.82 11.36 -0.01
CA PHE A 141 5.83 10.78 1.33
C PHE A 141 5.27 9.36 1.30
N ASP A 142 5.61 8.57 2.32
CA ASP A 142 4.96 7.27 2.50
C ASP A 142 3.49 7.43 2.89
N GLU A 143 3.22 8.42 3.75
CA GLU A 143 1.91 8.78 4.31
C GLU A 143 1.00 9.48 3.29
N PRO A 144 -0.33 9.18 3.27
CA PRO A 144 -1.29 9.93 2.46
C PRO A 144 -1.46 11.37 2.97
N ARG A 145 -1.93 12.24 2.08
CA ARG A 145 -1.84 13.68 2.27
C ARG A 145 -3.17 14.35 2.54
N ILE A 146 -4.20 14.12 1.75
CA ILE A 146 -5.37 14.99 1.75
C ILE A 146 -6.43 14.46 2.71
N VAL A 147 -6.74 15.25 3.74
CA VAL A 147 -7.86 14.98 4.65
C VAL A 147 -8.75 16.20 4.72
N LYS A 148 -10.01 16.03 4.35
CA LYS A 148 -11.00 17.11 4.39
C LYS A 148 -11.33 17.46 5.85
N ALA A 149 -11.20 18.74 6.17
CA ALA A 149 -11.62 19.26 7.46
C ALA A 149 -13.14 19.48 7.53
N ASP A 150 -13.63 19.67 8.74
CA ASP A 150 -14.98 20.06 9.05
C ASP A 150 -15.34 21.41 8.41
N PRO A 151 -16.62 21.64 8.08
CA PRO A 151 -17.07 22.93 7.58
C PRO A 151 -16.64 24.08 8.50
N GLY A 152 -15.94 25.07 7.94
CA GLY A 152 -15.45 26.24 8.65
C GLY A 152 -13.97 26.21 9.03
N TYR A 153 -13.32 25.04 9.11
CA TYR A 153 -11.88 24.96 9.40
C TYR A 153 -11.06 25.09 8.11
N LYS A 154 -10.22 26.14 8.03
CA LYS A 154 -9.40 26.47 6.84
C LYS A 154 -7.90 26.47 7.10
N SER A 155 -7.49 26.39 8.36
CA SER A 155 -6.09 26.39 8.75
C SER A 155 -5.40 25.07 8.37
N PRO A 156 -4.06 25.08 8.22
CA PRO A 156 -3.27 23.85 8.14
C PRO A 156 -3.37 23.06 9.45
N TYR A 157 -3.40 21.73 9.33
CA TYR A 157 -3.30 20.86 10.51
C TYR A 157 -1.91 20.97 11.13
N LYS A 158 -1.84 20.97 12.45
CA LYS A 158 -0.56 21.01 13.18
C LYS A 158 0.07 19.63 13.35
N ASP A 159 -0.75 18.64 13.62
CA ASP A 159 -0.36 17.26 13.89
C ASP A 159 -1.57 16.32 13.69
N THR A 160 -1.36 15.02 13.93
CA THR A 160 -2.44 14.03 13.85
C THR A 160 -3.58 14.33 14.83
N ASN A 161 -3.30 14.85 16.03
CA ASN A 161 -4.35 15.19 16.99
C ASN A 161 -5.24 16.32 16.47
N ASP A 162 -4.68 17.29 15.76
CA ASP A 162 -5.43 18.36 15.11
C ASP A 162 -6.29 17.82 13.96
N VAL A 163 -5.79 16.87 13.16
CA VAL A 163 -6.60 16.17 12.14
C VAL A 163 -7.82 15.50 12.79
N PHE A 164 -7.63 14.77 13.89
CA PHE A 164 -8.75 14.17 14.63
C PHE A 164 -9.69 15.22 15.22
N LYS A 165 -9.19 16.36 15.71
CA LYS A 165 -10.06 17.42 16.24
C LYS A 165 -10.90 18.09 15.15
N MET A 166 -10.39 18.15 13.93
CA MET A 166 -10.93 19.01 12.87
C MET A 166 -11.48 18.24 11.67
N SER A 167 -11.52 16.90 11.70
CA SER A 167 -12.11 16.08 10.62
C SER A 167 -13.08 15.05 11.19
N ASP A 168 -14.36 15.20 10.85
CA ASP A 168 -15.43 14.30 11.24
C ASP A 168 -15.21 12.87 10.79
N CYS A 169 -14.68 12.69 9.57
CA CYS A 169 -14.35 11.37 9.06
C CYS A 169 -13.34 10.67 9.98
N TYR A 170 -12.28 11.36 10.42
CA TYR A 170 -11.27 10.76 11.29
C TYR A 170 -11.85 10.39 12.67
N ARG A 171 -12.63 11.28 13.29
CA ARG A 171 -13.29 10.99 14.58
C ARG A 171 -14.20 9.78 14.47
N THR A 172 -15.05 9.76 13.46
CA THR A 172 -16.08 8.73 13.28
C THR A 172 -15.47 7.37 12.93
N HIS A 173 -14.51 7.32 12.00
CA HIS A 173 -13.96 6.06 11.52
C HIS A 173 -12.86 5.48 12.40
N TYR A 174 -12.03 6.32 13.04
CA TYR A 174 -10.82 5.84 13.71
C TYR A 174 -10.78 6.09 15.21
N ASP A 175 -11.62 6.99 15.75
CA ASP A 175 -11.70 7.26 17.20
C ASP A 175 -12.88 6.57 17.89
N SER A 176 -13.68 5.82 17.13
CA SER A 176 -14.73 4.96 17.66
C SER A 176 -14.13 3.73 18.35
N VAL A 177 -14.63 3.40 19.54
CA VAL A 177 -14.22 2.19 20.27
C VAL A 177 -14.67 0.96 19.49
N LEU A 178 -13.72 0.07 19.18
CA LEU A 178 -13.98 -1.15 18.43
C LEU A 178 -14.90 -2.10 19.22
N PRO A 179 -15.99 -2.62 18.60
CA PRO A 179 -16.88 -3.59 19.23
C PRO A 179 -16.12 -4.83 19.72
N ASN A 180 -16.48 -5.33 20.91
CA ASN A 180 -15.85 -6.47 21.61
C ASN A 180 -14.36 -6.31 21.90
N GLY A 181 -13.80 -5.18 21.52
CA GLY A 181 -12.44 -4.88 21.78
C GLY A 181 -11.47 -5.96 21.34
N GLN A 182 -11.50 -6.32 20.07
CA GLN A 182 -10.64 -7.36 19.49
C GLN A 182 -9.20 -7.19 19.97
N ASN A 183 -8.87 -8.01 20.98
CA ASN A 183 -7.54 -8.18 21.51
C ASN A 183 -6.81 -8.99 20.46
N LEU A 184 -6.19 -8.32 19.48
CA LEU A 184 -4.97 -8.92 18.98
C LEU A 184 -3.85 -8.68 20.00
N PHE A 185 -3.70 -7.47 20.59
CA PHE A 185 -2.53 -7.19 21.44
C PHE A 185 -2.70 -6.20 22.65
N SER A 186 -3.90 -6.04 23.25
CA SER A 186 -4.22 -5.26 24.49
C SER A 186 -4.19 -3.70 24.44
N GLY A 187 -5.06 -3.03 25.23
CA GLY A 187 -5.17 -1.55 25.43
C GLY A 187 -6.51 -0.93 24.97
N ASN A 188 -6.86 0.32 25.37
CA ASN A 188 -8.08 1.06 24.95
C ASN A 188 -8.19 1.14 23.41
N LYS A 189 -9.36 0.90 22.83
CA LYS A 189 -9.50 0.13 21.56
C LYS A 189 -10.06 0.92 20.39
N THR A 190 -9.55 2.12 20.12
CA THR A 190 -9.88 2.80 18.86
C THR A 190 -8.83 2.43 17.82
N ILE A 191 -9.15 2.54 16.53
CA ILE A 191 -8.13 2.32 15.47
C ILE A 191 -6.97 3.32 15.67
N ARG A 192 -7.31 4.54 16.09
CA ARG A 192 -6.35 5.60 16.41
C ARG A 192 -5.33 5.17 17.46
N SER A 193 -5.78 4.58 18.57
CA SER A 193 -4.86 4.15 19.64
C SER A 193 -4.08 2.88 19.31
N LEU A 194 -4.43 2.21 18.21
CA LEU A 194 -3.85 0.94 17.81
C LEU A 194 -2.88 1.04 16.62
N HIS A 195 -2.71 2.18 16.00
CA HIS A 195 -1.89 2.29 14.79
C HIS A 195 -0.94 3.50 14.85
N GLY A 196 0.36 3.27 14.67
CA GLY A 196 1.37 4.33 14.82
C GLY A 196 1.16 5.52 13.88
N PHE A 197 0.70 5.31 12.64
CA PHE A 197 0.24 6.38 11.74
C PHE A 197 -0.77 7.35 12.37
N PHE A 198 -1.79 6.84 13.07
CA PHE A 198 -2.83 7.71 13.67
C PHE A 198 -2.39 8.32 15.00
N MET A 199 -1.47 7.65 15.71
CA MET A 199 -0.92 8.15 16.97
C MET A 199 0.10 9.25 16.72
N LYS A 200 1.20 8.89 16.04
CA LYS A 200 2.35 9.73 15.79
C LYS A 200 3.17 9.10 14.64
N PRO A 201 2.88 9.46 13.38
CA PRO A 201 3.66 8.99 12.24
C PRO A 201 5.08 9.54 12.35
N ASP A 202 6.04 8.88 11.70
CA ASP A 202 7.41 9.41 11.64
C ASP A 202 7.45 10.73 10.88
N THR A 203 6.69 10.82 9.79
CA THR A 203 6.51 12.08 9.06
C THR A 203 5.05 12.52 9.08
N PHE A 204 4.81 13.79 9.42
CA PHE A 204 3.49 14.39 9.33
C PHE A 204 3.41 15.28 8.09
N GLY A 205 2.64 14.83 7.09
CA GLY A 205 2.41 15.56 5.84
C GLY A 205 0.94 15.86 5.54
N THR A 206 0.01 15.60 6.46
CA THR A 206 -1.42 15.71 6.16
C THR A 206 -1.84 17.16 5.90
N LEU A 207 -2.55 17.39 4.80
CA LEU A 207 -3.01 18.68 4.33
C LEU A 207 -4.53 18.80 4.38
N ASN A 208 -5.00 19.95 4.85
CA ASN A 208 -6.35 20.45 4.60
C ASN A 208 -6.33 21.24 3.27
N ALA A 209 -6.45 20.51 2.16
CA ALA A 209 -6.43 21.07 0.82
C ALA A 209 -7.46 20.39 -0.08
N ASP A 210 -7.86 21.10 -1.14
CA ASP A 210 -8.85 20.64 -2.12
C ASP A 210 -8.19 20.45 -3.49
N ILE A 211 -7.09 19.69 -3.50
CA ILE A 211 -6.26 19.42 -4.68
C ILE A 211 -6.09 17.90 -4.86
N PRO A 212 -6.13 17.39 -6.10
CA PRO A 212 -5.90 15.98 -6.38
C PRO A 212 -4.41 15.68 -6.24
N ILE A 213 -4.09 14.69 -5.41
CA ILE A 213 -2.73 14.18 -5.26
C ILE A 213 -2.73 12.67 -5.41
N PHE A 214 -1.71 12.15 -6.09
CA PHE A 214 -1.51 10.74 -6.31
C PHE A 214 -0.58 10.19 -5.23
N SER A 215 -1.02 9.16 -4.52
CA SER A 215 -0.29 8.54 -3.41
C SER A 215 -0.25 7.02 -3.56
N GLN A 216 0.82 6.41 -3.08
CA GLN A 216 1.00 4.96 -3.13
C GLN A 216 0.00 4.18 -2.27
N ALA A 217 -0.49 4.81 -1.20
CA ALA A 217 -1.40 4.21 -0.23
C ALA A 217 -2.28 5.30 0.39
N LYS A 218 -3.45 4.91 0.92
CA LYS A 218 -4.36 5.83 1.61
C LYS A 218 -5.31 5.10 2.56
N HIS A 219 -5.97 5.86 3.44
CA HIS A 219 -7.06 5.37 4.28
C HIS A 219 -8.42 5.89 3.75
N ASN A 220 -9.52 5.37 4.28
CA ASN A 220 -10.88 5.70 3.81
C ASN A 220 -11.25 7.19 3.92
N CYS A 221 -10.58 7.94 4.79
CA CYS A 221 -10.83 9.38 4.97
C CYS A 221 -9.93 10.27 4.11
N ASN A 222 -9.00 9.68 3.36
CA ASN A 222 -8.09 10.40 2.49
C ASN A 222 -8.70 10.60 1.09
N LEU A 223 -8.54 11.81 0.54
CA LEU A 223 -8.97 12.15 -0.83
C LEU A 223 -7.89 11.91 -1.88
N ASP A 224 -6.74 11.40 -1.47
CA ASP A 224 -5.66 10.95 -2.36
C ASP A 224 -6.19 9.96 -3.40
N ILE A 225 -5.59 9.99 -4.59
CA ILE A 225 -5.85 9.06 -5.68
C ILE A 225 -4.74 8.01 -5.66
N LEU A 226 -5.10 6.74 -5.59
CA LEU A 226 -4.09 5.69 -5.56
C LEU A 226 -3.34 5.59 -6.90
N ILE A 227 -2.01 5.43 -6.81
CA ILE A 227 -1.13 5.15 -7.96
C ILE A 227 -0.18 4.01 -7.62
N PRO A 228 -0.01 3.01 -8.50
CA PRO A 228 1.05 2.03 -8.32
C PRO A 228 2.41 2.70 -8.56
N LEU A 229 3.37 2.36 -7.71
CA LEU A 229 4.78 2.72 -7.86
C LEU A 229 5.61 1.45 -8.09
N LYS A 230 6.89 1.63 -8.36
CA LYS A 230 7.88 0.62 -8.70
C LYS A 230 7.67 -0.73 -8.01
N TYR A 231 7.65 -0.79 -6.68
CA TYR A 231 7.53 -2.07 -5.97
C TYR A 231 6.19 -2.79 -6.19
N HIS A 232 5.11 -2.06 -6.51
CA HIS A 232 3.84 -2.68 -6.88
C HIS A 232 3.92 -3.30 -8.28
N ILE A 233 4.63 -2.63 -9.18
CA ILE A 233 4.77 -3.01 -10.58
C ILE A 233 5.74 -4.18 -10.70
N GLU A 234 6.92 -4.11 -10.10
CA GLU A 234 7.92 -5.18 -10.11
C GLU A 234 7.32 -6.49 -9.60
N VAL A 235 6.62 -6.48 -8.46
CA VAL A 235 6.00 -7.70 -7.92
C VAL A 235 4.90 -8.25 -8.84
N ALA A 236 4.14 -7.38 -9.53
CA ALA A 236 3.10 -7.82 -10.45
C ALA A 236 3.66 -8.33 -11.79
N HIS A 237 4.76 -7.74 -12.27
CA HIS A 237 5.41 -8.10 -13.53
C HIS A 237 6.27 -9.35 -13.39
N ASP A 238 7.13 -9.39 -12.38
CA ASP A 238 8.11 -10.48 -12.19
C ASP A 238 7.49 -11.69 -11.49
N GLY A 239 6.41 -11.47 -10.73
CA GLY A 239 5.78 -12.47 -9.89
C GLY A 239 6.67 -12.87 -8.70
N VAL A 240 6.31 -13.98 -8.06
CA VAL A 240 7.12 -14.60 -7.00
C VAL A 240 7.34 -16.07 -7.33
N ASN A 241 8.61 -16.48 -7.35
CA ASN A 241 8.98 -17.88 -7.45
C ASN A 241 9.04 -18.50 -6.04
N ASP A 242 7.99 -19.22 -5.63
CA ASP A 242 7.99 -20.05 -4.42
C ASP A 242 8.13 -21.53 -4.80
N VAL A 243 9.34 -22.07 -4.60
CA VAL A 243 9.69 -23.44 -4.98
C VAL A 243 9.46 -24.46 -3.85
N ILE A 244 9.06 -24.00 -2.65
CA ILE A 244 8.98 -24.86 -1.47
C ILE A 244 7.55 -25.40 -1.31
N PRO A 245 7.32 -26.73 -1.44
CA PRO A 245 6.00 -27.32 -1.26
C PRO A 245 5.41 -27.00 0.11
N TRP A 246 4.09 -26.75 0.18
CA TRP A 246 3.41 -26.44 1.45
C TRP A 246 3.64 -27.48 2.55
N SER A 247 3.75 -28.75 2.19
CA SER A 247 4.04 -29.86 3.11
C SER A 247 5.42 -29.76 3.78
N GLU A 248 6.37 -29.10 3.13
CA GLU A 248 7.76 -28.92 3.59
C GLU A 248 7.96 -27.60 4.35
N LYS A 249 7.04 -26.65 4.21
CA LYS A 249 7.06 -25.40 4.97
C LYS A 249 6.85 -25.63 6.46
N LEU A 250 7.28 -24.67 7.26
CA LEU A 250 7.20 -24.74 8.71
C LEU A 250 5.90 -24.30 9.30
N PRO A 251 5.36 -25.06 10.27
CA PRO A 251 4.22 -24.62 11.05
C PRO A 251 4.64 -23.55 12.10
N ALA A 252 5.18 -22.43 11.63
CA ALA A 252 5.67 -21.34 12.46
C ALA A 252 5.13 -19.99 11.98
N PHE A 253 4.76 -19.14 12.94
CA PHE A 253 4.41 -17.73 12.73
C PHE A 253 5.67 -16.93 12.48
N PHE A 254 5.72 -16.25 11.34
CA PHE A 254 6.91 -15.53 10.93
C PHE A 254 6.63 -14.05 10.71
N TRP A 255 7.48 -13.20 11.29
CA TRP A 255 7.58 -11.79 10.94
C TRP A 255 9.00 -11.26 11.17
N ARG A 256 9.52 -10.52 10.19
CA ARG A 256 10.76 -9.74 10.30
C ARG A 256 10.53 -8.33 9.78
N GLY A 257 10.91 -7.34 10.55
CA GLY A 257 10.77 -5.96 10.11
C GLY A 257 11.62 -5.00 10.91
N SER A 258 11.56 -3.74 10.52
CA SER A 258 12.16 -2.63 11.25
C SER A 258 11.13 -1.89 12.08
N THR A 259 11.58 -0.94 12.88
CA THR A 259 10.76 0.01 13.64
C THR A 259 10.13 1.09 12.76
N THR A 260 9.60 0.74 11.58
CA THR A 260 8.77 1.68 10.79
C THR A 260 7.31 1.66 11.21
N GLY A 261 6.53 2.64 10.79
CA GLY A 261 5.10 2.73 11.11
C GLY A 261 4.73 3.66 12.25
N GLY A 262 5.67 4.49 12.69
CA GLY A 262 5.48 5.56 13.64
C GLY A 262 6.83 6.17 14.03
N SER A 263 6.81 7.28 14.76
CA SER A 263 8.03 7.88 15.28
C SER A 263 8.53 7.12 16.52
N TYR A 264 9.74 6.56 16.46
CA TYR A 264 10.39 5.83 17.57
C TYR A 264 11.40 6.73 18.29
N ARG A 265 10.91 7.83 18.87
CA ARG A 265 11.74 8.82 19.56
C ARG A 265 11.31 9.02 21.01
N VAL A 266 12.18 9.61 21.81
CA VAL A 266 11.94 9.95 23.21
C VAL A 266 10.69 10.83 23.30
N GLY A 267 9.75 10.42 24.14
CA GLY A 267 8.47 11.10 24.33
C GLY A 267 7.35 10.68 23.36
N ASP A 268 7.67 9.95 22.29
CA ASP A 268 6.67 9.42 21.37
C ASP A 268 6.10 8.08 21.88
N PRO A 269 4.85 7.74 21.53
CA PRO A 269 4.15 6.59 22.13
C PRO A 269 4.49 5.26 21.44
N TRP A 270 5.75 5.06 21.04
CA TRP A 270 6.21 3.88 20.29
C TRP A 270 5.99 2.52 20.96
N PRO A 271 5.91 2.37 22.30
CA PRO A 271 5.56 1.09 22.91
C PRO A 271 4.16 0.61 22.51
N LYS A 272 3.29 1.53 22.07
CA LYS A 272 1.90 1.24 21.71
C LYS A 272 1.72 0.90 20.23
N TYR A 273 2.73 1.08 19.38
CA TYR A 273 2.60 0.84 17.94
C TYR A 273 2.41 -0.64 17.63
N HIS A 274 1.74 -0.90 16.50
CA HIS A 274 1.35 -2.22 16.02
C HIS A 274 2.52 -3.21 15.92
N ARG A 275 3.70 -2.78 15.43
CA ARG A 275 4.90 -3.65 15.38
C ARG A 275 5.48 -3.93 16.77
N THR A 276 5.54 -2.93 17.64
CA THR A 276 6.02 -3.11 19.01
C THR A 276 5.13 -4.08 19.79
N ARG A 277 3.81 -3.92 19.68
CA ARG A 277 2.85 -4.83 20.30
C ARG A 277 2.94 -6.27 19.79
N LEU A 278 3.24 -6.47 18.51
CA LEU A 278 3.46 -7.81 17.97
C LEU A 278 4.68 -8.48 18.63
N ILE A 279 5.75 -7.71 18.86
CA ILE A 279 6.95 -8.20 19.56
C ILE A 279 6.65 -8.47 21.03
N ASP A 280 5.97 -7.55 21.73
CA ASP A 280 5.54 -7.76 23.11
C ASP A 280 4.69 -9.04 23.22
N TRP A 281 3.76 -9.27 22.28
CA TRP A 281 2.97 -10.51 22.24
C TRP A 281 3.83 -11.75 22.08
N ALA A 282 4.81 -11.73 21.18
CA ALA A 282 5.72 -12.85 20.98
C ALA A 282 6.52 -13.16 22.26
N GLN A 283 7.00 -12.13 22.98
CA GLN A 283 7.66 -12.29 24.28
C GLN A 283 6.71 -12.85 25.34
N GLN A 284 5.47 -12.36 25.41
CA GLN A 284 4.47 -12.89 26.34
C GLN A 284 4.10 -14.34 26.03
N TYR A 285 4.07 -14.71 24.75
CA TYR A 285 3.85 -16.09 24.33
C TYR A 285 5.01 -17.00 24.77
N GLU A 286 6.27 -16.56 24.61
CA GLU A 286 7.44 -17.29 25.11
C GLU A 286 7.39 -17.51 26.63
N LEU A 287 7.02 -16.49 27.40
CA LEU A 287 6.89 -16.60 28.85
C LEU A 287 5.84 -17.66 29.27
N LYS A 288 4.74 -17.75 28.52
CA LYS A 288 3.68 -18.76 28.76
C LYS A 288 4.03 -20.14 28.20
N HIS A 289 4.85 -20.18 27.16
CA HIS A 289 5.22 -21.39 26.44
C HIS A 289 6.74 -21.42 26.16
N PRO A 290 7.57 -21.69 27.18
CA PRO A 290 9.01 -21.65 27.02
C PRO A 290 9.52 -22.55 25.88
N GLY A 291 10.49 -22.04 25.12
CA GLY A 291 11.08 -22.70 23.94
C GLY A 291 10.20 -22.63 22.68
N SER A 292 9.25 -21.71 22.61
CA SER A 292 8.38 -21.56 21.43
C SER A 292 8.86 -20.50 20.45
N THR A 293 9.70 -19.57 20.91
CA THR A 293 10.34 -18.58 20.07
C THR A 293 11.74 -19.01 19.65
N PHE A 294 12.17 -18.58 18.47
CA PHE A 294 13.50 -18.87 17.91
C PHE A 294 13.91 -17.76 16.94
N ASP A 295 15.16 -17.77 16.47
CA ASP A 295 15.63 -16.92 15.36
C ASP A 295 16.07 -17.79 14.20
N GLY A 296 15.22 -17.95 13.18
CA GLY A 296 15.54 -18.79 12.02
C GLY A 296 16.60 -18.19 11.09
N GLY A 297 17.04 -16.95 11.30
CA GLY A 297 18.18 -16.38 10.57
C GLY A 297 19.52 -16.57 11.27
N ASP A 298 19.54 -17.07 12.51
CA ASP A 298 20.80 -17.34 13.20
C ASP A 298 21.41 -18.66 12.72
N PRO A 299 22.61 -18.65 12.11
CA PRO A 299 23.26 -19.87 11.61
C PRO A 299 23.62 -20.87 12.71
N ARG A 300 23.62 -20.46 13.98
CA ARG A 300 23.88 -21.33 15.14
C ARG A 300 22.62 -22.04 15.63
N HIS A 301 21.44 -21.58 15.25
CA HIS A 301 20.16 -22.25 15.53
C HIS A 301 19.92 -23.36 14.50
N VAL A 302 20.73 -24.43 14.58
CA VAL A 302 20.69 -25.58 13.66
C VAL A 302 19.54 -26.57 14.00
N ASN A 303 19.01 -26.48 15.22
CA ASN A 303 17.90 -27.33 15.66
C ASN A 303 16.56 -26.67 15.34
N TRP A 304 16.13 -26.92 14.12
CA TRP A 304 14.78 -26.70 13.66
C TRP A 304 13.77 -27.30 14.63
N PRO A 305 12.63 -26.63 14.90
CA PRO A 305 11.64 -27.24 15.76
C PRO A 305 11.25 -28.59 15.16
N SER A 306 11.49 -29.67 15.91
CA SER A 306 10.87 -30.96 15.64
C SER A 306 9.36 -30.72 15.54
N LYS A 307 8.64 -31.60 14.82
CA LYS A 307 7.17 -31.60 14.83
C LYS A 307 6.71 -31.51 16.28
N SER A 308 6.26 -30.32 16.66
CA SER A 308 5.84 -29.96 18.01
C SER A 308 4.37 -29.65 17.90
N ASP A 309 3.58 -30.14 18.83
CA ASP A 309 2.14 -29.84 18.89
C ASP A 309 1.88 -28.35 19.22
N ARG A 310 2.93 -27.56 19.47
CA ARG A 310 2.84 -26.16 19.87
C ARG A 310 3.29 -25.24 18.74
N LEU A 311 2.57 -24.12 18.62
CA LEU A 311 2.89 -23.07 17.67
C LEU A 311 4.28 -22.49 17.94
N LYS A 312 5.12 -22.45 16.92
CA LYS A 312 6.43 -21.82 16.95
C LYS A 312 6.35 -20.41 16.41
N ILE A 313 7.11 -19.49 17.01
CA ILE A 313 7.05 -18.06 16.72
C ILE A 313 8.44 -17.54 16.38
N ASP A 314 8.58 -17.06 15.16
CA ASP A 314 9.75 -16.39 14.67
C ASP A 314 9.45 -14.94 14.28
N VAL A 315 9.23 -14.12 15.30
CA VAL A 315 8.88 -12.70 15.20
C VAL A 315 10.01 -11.87 15.82
N GLY A 316 10.44 -10.80 15.15
CA GLY A 316 11.53 -9.95 15.68
C GLY A 316 11.81 -8.71 14.84
N PHE A 317 12.33 -7.67 15.48
CA PHE A 317 13.00 -6.58 14.77
C PHE A 317 14.34 -7.07 14.23
N CYS A 318 14.69 -6.74 12.98
CA CYS A 318 15.99 -7.06 12.38
C CYS A 318 16.86 -5.83 12.09
N TRP A 319 16.27 -4.63 12.21
CA TRP A 319 16.94 -3.35 12.04
C TRP A 319 16.11 -2.25 12.71
N LEU A 320 16.76 -1.15 13.10
CA LEU A 320 16.08 0.01 13.69
C LEU A 320 16.04 1.17 12.70
N ALA A 321 14.84 1.65 12.39
CA ALA A 321 14.59 2.83 11.56
C ALA A 321 13.81 3.90 12.34
N GLN A 322 13.84 5.15 11.89
CA GLN A 322 12.96 6.22 12.40
C GLN A 322 13.07 6.45 13.92
N HIS A 323 14.27 6.27 14.47
CA HIS A 323 14.53 6.34 15.89
C HIS A 323 15.61 7.36 16.25
N ASP A 324 15.62 7.80 17.51
CA ASP A 324 16.78 8.48 18.10
C ASP A 324 17.69 7.48 18.85
N SER A 325 18.86 7.95 19.30
CA SER A 325 19.87 7.11 19.96
C SER A 325 19.33 6.40 21.20
N ASP A 326 18.56 7.12 22.00
CA ASP A 326 18.13 6.68 23.33
C ASP A 326 17.05 5.61 23.18
N THR A 327 16.05 5.88 22.34
CA THR A 327 14.97 4.95 22.03
C THR A 327 15.51 3.71 21.31
N GLY A 328 16.46 3.89 20.39
CA GLY A 328 17.11 2.75 19.73
C GLY A 328 17.83 1.83 20.71
N SER A 329 18.55 2.41 21.68
CA SER A 329 19.23 1.66 22.75
C SER A 329 18.23 0.93 23.64
N GLU A 330 17.10 1.56 23.99
CA GLU A 330 16.04 0.94 24.76
C GLU A 330 15.42 -0.26 24.03
N ILE A 331 15.13 -0.13 22.73
CA ILE A 331 14.57 -1.21 21.91
C ILE A 331 15.56 -2.37 21.81
N GLN A 332 16.84 -2.08 21.54
CA GLN A 332 17.89 -3.09 21.48
C GLN A 332 18.01 -3.83 22.82
N PHE A 333 17.98 -3.10 23.94
CA PHE A 333 18.05 -3.69 25.27
C PHE A 333 16.82 -4.55 25.60
N LYS A 334 15.61 -4.08 25.28
CA LYS A 334 14.36 -4.75 25.63
C LYS A 334 14.04 -5.95 24.74
N TYR A 335 14.31 -5.86 23.45
CA TYR A 335 13.87 -6.84 22.45
C TYR A 335 15.01 -7.58 21.76
N GLY A 336 16.20 -6.98 21.71
CA GLY A 336 17.27 -7.42 20.83
C GLY A 336 16.93 -7.22 19.34
N LEU A 337 17.91 -7.52 18.49
CA LEU A 337 17.69 -7.64 17.05
C LEU A 337 17.92 -9.08 16.62
N LYS A 338 16.99 -9.59 15.82
CA LYS A 338 17.11 -10.87 15.13
C LYS A 338 17.81 -10.70 13.80
N HIS A 339 18.32 -11.79 13.26
CA HIS A 339 18.93 -11.79 11.94
C HIS A 339 17.89 -11.45 10.87
N SER A 340 18.33 -10.68 9.88
CA SER A 340 17.55 -10.40 8.68
C SER A 340 17.45 -11.66 7.83
N LEU A 341 16.32 -11.80 7.14
CA LEU A 341 16.09 -12.84 6.13
C LEU A 341 15.72 -12.16 4.82
N ASN A 342 16.25 -12.67 3.71
CA ASN A 342 15.77 -12.27 2.39
C ASN A 342 14.38 -12.86 2.14
N PHE A 343 13.72 -12.41 1.07
CA PHE A 343 12.33 -12.76 0.82
C PHE A 343 12.15 -14.27 0.57
N GLU A 344 13.07 -14.87 -0.19
CA GLU A 344 13.11 -16.30 -0.53
C GLU A 344 13.19 -17.16 0.73
N GLU A 345 14.05 -16.79 1.68
CA GLU A 345 14.18 -17.48 2.96
C GLU A 345 12.89 -17.42 3.79
N THR A 346 12.09 -16.37 3.65
CA THR A 346 10.79 -16.30 4.34
C THR A 346 9.76 -17.29 3.78
N GLN A 347 9.89 -17.74 2.54
CA GLN A 347 8.94 -18.68 1.92
C GLN A 347 8.92 -20.05 2.61
N ARG A 348 9.93 -20.39 3.42
CA ARG A 348 9.95 -21.65 4.19
C ARG A 348 8.93 -21.69 5.32
N TYR A 349 8.32 -20.57 5.71
CA TYR A 349 7.33 -20.53 6.80
C TYR A 349 5.90 -20.62 6.27
N LYS A 350 5.01 -21.31 6.97
CA LYS A 350 3.58 -21.43 6.60
C LYS A 350 2.78 -20.17 6.91
N TYR A 351 3.06 -19.50 8.02
CA TYR A 351 2.24 -18.40 8.52
C TYR A 351 3.02 -17.09 8.44
N LEU A 352 2.89 -16.43 7.29
CA LEU A 352 3.59 -15.19 6.98
C LEU A 352 2.77 -13.99 7.40
N LEU A 353 3.23 -13.27 8.43
CA LEU A 353 2.51 -12.11 8.93
C LEU A 353 2.93 -10.87 8.17
N VAL A 354 1.95 -10.02 7.91
CA VAL A 354 2.14 -8.69 7.35
C VAL A 354 1.65 -7.69 8.38
N VAL A 355 2.50 -6.70 8.65
CA VAL A 355 2.20 -5.62 9.60
C VAL A 355 2.60 -4.32 8.94
N ASP A 356 1.68 -3.37 8.95
CA ASP A 356 1.86 -2.08 8.26
C ASP A 356 3.16 -1.38 8.68
N GLY A 357 3.75 -0.67 7.72
CA GLY A 357 4.85 0.27 7.97
C GLY A 357 4.29 1.65 8.24
N ASN A 358 4.94 2.68 7.67
CA ASN A 358 4.38 4.04 7.64
C ASN A 358 3.00 4.03 6.98
N THR A 359 2.88 3.24 5.90
CA THR A 359 1.63 2.88 5.24
C THR A 359 1.68 1.42 4.75
N TRP A 360 1.40 1.17 3.47
CA TRP A 360 1.25 -0.16 2.89
C TRP A 360 2.60 -0.87 2.73
N PRO A 361 2.78 -2.06 3.30
CA PRO A 361 4.01 -2.82 3.14
C PRO A 361 4.00 -3.58 1.80
N SER A 362 5.03 -3.37 0.96
CA SER A 362 5.22 -4.08 -0.32
C SER A 362 5.14 -5.61 -0.20
N ARG A 363 5.54 -6.14 0.97
CA ARG A 363 5.53 -7.56 1.30
C ARG A 363 4.16 -8.22 1.23
N LEU A 364 3.06 -7.47 1.42
CA LEU A 364 1.71 -8.04 1.33
C LEU A 364 1.47 -8.65 -0.04
N GLN A 365 1.73 -7.88 -1.09
CA GLN A 365 1.55 -8.34 -2.46
C GLN A 365 2.42 -9.56 -2.74
N ALA A 366 3.69 -9.52 -2.36
CA ALA A 366 4.62 -10.62 -2.59
C ALA A 366 4.21 -11.92 -1.85
N TYR A 367 3.73 -11.84 -0.61
CA TYR A 367 3.21 -13.01 0.13
C TYR A 367 1.90 -13.55 -0.43
N LEU A 368 1.06 -12.72 -1.04
CA LEU A 368 -0.13 -13.24 -1.73
C LEU A 368 0.26 -14.08 -2.95
N TYR A 369 1.32 -13.70 -3.68
CA TYR A 369 1.85 -14.50 -4.78
C TYR A 369 2.45 -15.85 -4.33
N THR A 370 3.02 -15.96 -3.12
CA THR A 370 3.50 -17.27 -2.62
C THR A 370 2.35 -18.24 -2.29
N LEU A 371 1.17 -17.70 -2.00
CA LEU A 371 -0.02 -18.48 -1.62
C LEU A 371 -0.87 -18.93 -2.82
N GLU A 372 -0.47 -18.58 -4.05
CA GLU A 372 -1.20 -18.93 -5.27
C GLU A 372 -1.16 -20.45 -5.60
N TYR A 373 -0.43 -21.25 -4.80
CA TYR A 373 -0.54 -22.71 -4.72
C TYR A 373 -1.54 -23.23 -3.67
N LEU A 374 -2.49 -22.40 -3.23
CA LEU A 374 -3.68 -22.90 -2.53
C LEU A 374 -4.55 -23.66 -3.53
N GLN A 375 -4.31 -24.97 -3.62
CA GLN A 375 -5.30 -25.93 -4.07
C GLN A 375 -6.65 -25.52 -3.50
N THR A 376 -7.63 -25.36 -4.39
CA THR A 376 -9.05 -25.26 -4.09
C THR A 376 -9.45 -26.43 -3.21
N PHE A 377 -9.38 -26.26 -1.88
CA PHE A 377 -10.12 -27.09 -0.95
C PHE A 377 -11.59 -26.70 -1.08
N THR A 378 -12.27 -27.38 -2.01
CA THR A 378 -13.70 -27.60 -1.86
C THR A 378 -13.88 -28.31 -0.54
N ILE A 379 -14.50 -27.63 0.43
CA ILE A 379 -15.06 -28.29 1.60
C ILE A 379 -16.25 -29.10 1.06
N GLY A 380 -15.95 -30.35 0.68
CA GLY A 380 -16.93 -31.40 0.46
C GLY A 380 -17.05 -32.21 1.74
N ASP A 381 -18.30 -32.30 2.19
CA ASP A 381 -18.90 -33.11 3.27
C ASP A 381 -18.55 -32.79 4.73
#